data_AF-A0A926TE89-F1
#
_entry.id   AF-A0A926TE89-F1
#
_cell.length_a   1.000
_cell.length_b   1.000
_cell.length_c   1.000
_cell.angle_alpha   90.00
_cell.angle_beta   90.00
_cell.angle_gamma   90.00
#
_symmetry.space_group_name_H-M   'P 1'
#
loop_
_entity.id
_entity.type
_entity.pdbx_description
1 polymer ?
#
loop_
_entity_poly.entity_id
_entity_poly.type
_entity_poly.pdbx_seq_one_letter_code
_entity_poly.pdbx_strand_id
1 'polypeptide(L)'
;MISPTSIDPTSQEIRILSLWQPWASFIAWRLKQYETRSWYTAYRGLIAIHAAKRQVDAEGLHLIDQVFQLSGSHQRGICEVKSYPLGAIVAVCELTDCRVMRHSHPQAIGTGIEIEA
;
A
#
# COMPACT_ATOMS: atom_id res chain seq x y z
N MET A 1 12.28 21.55 -30.09
CA MET A 1 13.33 21.27 -29.08
C MET A 1 12.76 21.67 -27.74
N ILE A 2 12.41 20.69 -26.90
CA ILE A 2 11.91 20.93 -25.54
C ILE A 2 13.16 21.10 -24.68
N SER A 3 13.33 22.26 -24.03
CA SER A 3 14.47 22.51 -23.14
C SER A 3 14.42 21.54 -21.96
N PRO A 4 15.56 20.99 -21.51
CA PRO A 4 15.56 20.14 -20.32
C PRO A 4 15.12 20.99 -19.12
N THR A 5 13.98 20.61 -18.57
CA THR A 5 13.35 21.18 -17.39
C THR A 5 14.39 21.41 -16.29
N SER A 6 14.47 22.64 -15.79
CA SER A 6 15.22 22.97 -14.58
C SER A 6 14.65 22.15 -13.42
N ILE A 7 15.36 21.08 -13.05
CA ILE A 7 15.04 20.31 -11.84
C ILE A 7 15.31 21.25 -10.66
N ASP A 8 14.25 21.62 -9.95
CA ASP A 8 14.35 22.35 -8.70
C ASP A 8 15.07 21.46 -7.67
N PRO A 9 16.24 21.86 -7.15
CA PRO A 9 17.02 21.07 -6.20
C PRO A 9 16.33 20.88 -4.85
N THR A 10 15.19 21.53 -4.60
CA THR A 10 14.36 21.32 -3.40
C THR A 10 13.24 20.30 -3.59
N SER A 11 12.99 19.85 -4.83
CA SER A 11 11.99 18.84 -5.12
C SER A 11 12.53 17.44 -4.79
N GLN A 12 12.13 16.92 -3.62
CA GLN A 12 12.42 15.53 -3.26
C GLN A 12 11.58 14.58 -4.13
N GLU A 13 12.22 13.77 -4.96
CA GLU A 13 11.53 12.73 -5.72
C GLU A 13 11.01 11.62 -4.78
N ILE A 14 9.69 11.54 -4.61
CA ILE A 14 9.04 10.49 -3.81
C ILE A 14 8.67 9.32 -4.71
N ARG A 15 9.08 8.10 -4.33
CA ARG A 15 8.69 6.88 -5.05
C ARG A 15 7.24 6.52 -4.76
N ILE A 16 6.56 5.95 -5.74
CA ILE A 16 5.14 5.58 -5.61
C ILE A 16 4.99 4.06 -5.63
N LEU A 17 4.21 3.52 -4.70
CA LEU A 17 3.77 2.13 -4.71
C LEU A 17 2.27 2.08 -4.97
N SER A 18 1.88 1.44 -6.07
CA SER A 18 0.46 1.22 -6.39
C SER A 18 -0.06 -0.07 -5.78
N LEU A 19 -1.21 0.00 -5.12
CA LEU A 19 -1.87 -1.11 -4.44
C LEU A 19 -3.34 -1.21 -4.86
N TRP A 20 -3.88 -2.41 -4.91
CA TRP A 20 -5.32 -2.62 -5.09
C TRP A 20 -6.08 -2.30 -3.81
N GLN A 21 -7.33 -1.87 -3.95
CA GLN A 21 -8.20 -1.75 -2.79
C GLN A 21 -8.63 -3.14 -2.30
N PRO A 22 -8.82 -3.33 -0.97
CA PRO A 22 -8.82 -2.31 0.10
C PRO A 22 -7.43 -1.97 0.68
N TRP A 23 -6.37 -2.63 0.21
CA TRP A 23 -5.04 -2.58 0.84
C TRP A 23 -4.43 -1.18 0.86
N ALA A 24 -4.66 -0.37 -0.18
CA ALA A 24 -4.21 1.02 -0.21
C ALA A 24 -4.81 1.83 0.95
N SER A 25 -6.14 1.74 1.14
CA SER A 25 -6.81 2.42 2.24
C SER A 25 -6.42 1.88 3.61
N PHE A 26 -6.15 0.57 3.73
CA PHE A 26 -5.71 0.00 5.01
C PHE A 26 -4.36 0.52 5.46
N ILE A 27 -3.46 0.86 4.54
CA ILE A 27 -2.21 1.54 4.91
C ILE A 27 -2.50 2.97 5.36
N ALA A 28 -3.32 3.71 4.61
CA ALA A 28 -3.71 5.07 4.97
C ALA A 28 -4.39 5.15 6.36
N TRP A 29 -5.14 4.12 6.73
CA TRP A 29 -5.79 3.99 8.05
C TRP A 29 -4.95 3.27 9.10
N ARG A 30 -3.69 2.93 8.79
CA ARG A 30 -2.76 2.22 9.69
C ARG A 30 -3.27 0.85 10.17
N LEU A 31 -4.16 0.22 9.42
CA LEU A 31 -4.64 -1.15 9.64
C LEU A 31 -3.72 -2.21 9.01
N LYS A 32 -2.85 -1.80 8.08
CA LYS A 32 -1.88 -2.68 7.41
C LYS A 32 -0.50 -2.02 7.40
N GLN A 33 0.45 -2.67 8.07
CA GLN A 33 1.86 -2.23 8.17
C GLN A 33 2.82 -3.03 7.29
N TYR A 34 2.36 -4.15 6.72
CA TYR A 34 3.20 -5.02 5.90
C TYR A 34 2.54 -5.24 4.53
N GLU A 35 3.27 -5.01 3.45
CA GLU A 35 2.84 -5.28 2.07
C GLU A 35 3.67 -6.41 1.45
N THR A 36 3.09 -7.27 0.63
CA THR A 36 3.83 -8.37 -0.02
C THR A 36 3.94 -8.19 -1.53
N ARG A 37 5.12 -8.51 -2.09
CA ARG A 37 5.46 -8.40 -3.52
C ARG A 37 6.36 -9.56 -3.95
N SER A 38 6.43 -9.81 -5.25
CA SER A 38 7.33 -10.81 -5.84
C SER A 38 8.75 -10.29 -6.10
N TRP A 39 9.01 -9.02 -5.79
CA TRP A 39 10.27 -8.34 -6.09
C TRP A 39 10.79 -7.59 -4.86
N TYR A 40 12.11 -7.57 -4.74
CA TYR A 40 12.84 -6.87 -3.69
C TYR A 40 13.15 -5.41 -4.10
N THR A 41 13.22 -4.51 -3.12
CA THR A 41 13.80 -3.18 -3.29
C THR A 41 14.74 -2.83 -2.13
N ALA A 42 15.90 -2.26 -2.47
CA ALA A 42 16.84 -1.70 -1.50
C ALA A 42 16.48 -0.28 -1.04
N TYR A 43 15.47 0.36 -1.65
CA TYR A 43 15.06 1.72 -1.28
C TYR A 43 14.54 1.76 0.15
N ARG A 44 14.88 2.83 0.88
CA ARG A 44 14.34 3.18 2.21
C ARG A 44 14.05 4.67 2.24
N GLY A 45 12.98 5.06 2.92
CA GLY A 45 12.51 6.44 3.00
C GLY A 45 11.07 6.59 2.50
N LEU A 46 10.67 7.84 2.24
CA LEU A 46 9.29 8.18 1.92
C LEU A 46 8.80 7.57 0.60
N ILE A 47 7.65 6.93 0.67
CA ILE A 47 6.89 6.47 -0.50
C ILE A 47 5.47 7.02 -0.43
N ALA A 48 4.90 7.29 -1.59
CA ALA A 48 3.48 7.58 -1.72
C ALA A 48 2.71 6.31 -2.08
N ILE A 49 1.56 6.11 -1.46
CA ILE A 49 0.66 4.98 -1.73
C ILE A 49 -0.42 5.43 -2.69
N HIS A 50 -0.43 4.80 -3.87
CA HIS A 50 -1.44 5.02 -4.88
C HIS A 50 -2.50 3.91 -4.84
N ALA A 51 -3.77 4.29 -4.72
CA ALA A 51 -4.89 3.38 -4.93
C ALA A 51 -5.08 3.13 -6.43
N ALA A 52 -4.80 1.91 -6.87
CA ALA A 52 -4.98 1.51 -8.26
C ALA A 52 -6.46 1.58 -8.70
N LYS A 53 -6.72 1.41 -10.00
CA LYS A 53 -8.08 1.47 -10.58
C LYS A 53 -8.88 0.16 -10.46
N ARG A 54 -8.32 -0.88 -9.85
CA ARG A 54 -9.03 -2.15 -9.64
C ARG A 54 -10.02 -1.98 -8.48
N GLN A 55 -11.29 -2.28 -8.73
CA GLN A 55 -12.33 -2.30 -7.69
C GLN A 55 -12.09 -3.44 -6.70
N VAL A 56 -12.63 -3.29 -5.49
CA VAL A 56 -12.63 -4.34 -4.47
C VAL A 56 -13.42 -5.54 -4.98
N ASP A 57 -12.81 -6.72 -4.94
CA ASP A 57 -13.46 -7.99 -5.27
C ASP A 57 -14.06 -8.67 -4.04
N ALA A 58 -14.72 -9.82 -4.22
CA ALA A 58 -15.40 -10.52 -3.14
C ALA A 58 -14.47 -10.91 -1.98
N GLU A 59 -13.22 -11.28 -2.28
CA GLU A 59 -12.20 -11.57 -1.27
C GLU A 59 -11.84 -10.31 -0.48
N GLY A 60 -11.60 -9.20 -1.19
CA GLY A 60 -11.38 -7.90 -0.56
C GLY A 60 -12.54 -7.49 0.36
N LEU A 61 -13.79 -7.70 -0.06
CA LEU A 61 -14.97 -7.43 0.78
C LEU A 61 -14.99 -8.26 2.06
N HIS A 62 -14.74 -9.56 1.93
CA HIS A 62 -14.71 -10.45 3.08
C HIS A 62 -13.61 -10.08 4.08
N LEU A 63 -12.44 -9.67 3.58
CA LEU A 63 -11.32 -9.22 4.41
C LEU A 63 -11.61 -7.88 5.11
N ILE A 64 -12.35 -6.98 4.45
CA ILE A 64 -12.83 -5.74 5.07
C ILE A 64 -13.65 -6.04 6.33
N ASP A 65 -14.64 -6.92 6.21
CA ASP A 65 -15.50 -7.29 7.33
C ASP A 65 -14.69 -7.90 8.48
N GLN A 66 -13.76 -8.81 8.18
CA GLN A 66 -12.92 -9.45 9.19
C GLN A 66 -12.02 -8.44 9.92
N VAL A 67 -11.33 -7.56 9.20
CA VAL A 67 -10.43 -6.56 9.79
C VAL A 67 -11.20 -5.61 10.70
N PHE A 68 -12.39 -5.16 10.30
CA PHE A 68 -13.20 -4.28 11.13
C PHE A 68 -13.76 -4.97 12.37
N GLN A 69 -14.18 -6.23 12.26
CA GLN A 69 -14.60 -7.03 13.42
C GLN A 69 -13.46 -7.21 14.43
N LEU A 70 -12.27 -7.58 13.96
CA LEU A 70 -11.11 -7.86 14.82
C LEU A 70 -10.50 -6.61 15.43
N SER A 71 -10.52 -5.48 14.72
CA SER A 71 -9.98 -4.22 15.23
C SER A 71 -10.87 -3.53 16.27
N GLY A 72 -12.09 -4.04 16.52
CA GLY A 72 -13.09 -3.38 17.37
C GLY A 72 -13.63 -2.06 16.76
N SER A 73 -13.17 -1.71 15.56
CA SER A 73 -13.48 -0.46 14.88
C SER A 73 -14.89 -0.55 14.29
N HIS A 74 -15.91 -0.19 15.07
CA HIS A 74 -17.28 -0.04 14.59
C HIS A 74 -17.46 1.26 13.80
N GLN A 75 -16.57 1.54 12.83
CA GLN A 75 -16.74 2.69 11.94
C GLN A 75 -17.77 2.31 10.86
N ARG A 76 -19.04 2.34 11.27
CA ARG A 76 -20.26 2.04 10.50
C ARG A 76 -20.43 2.81 9.18
N GLY A 77 -19.50 3.72 8.82
CA GLY A 77 -19.50 4.49 7.58
C GLY A 77 -18.34 4.20 6.62
N ILE A 78 -17.37 3.34 6.98
CA ILE A 78 -16.18 3.02 6.17
C ILE A 78 -16.35 1.70 5.42
N CYS A 79 -17.33 0.89 5.83
CA CYS A 79 -17.63 -0.41 5.23
C CYS A 79 -18.33 -0.33 3.87
N GLU A 80 -18.66 0.87 3.36
CA GLU A 80 -19.17 0.99 1.98
C GLU A 80 -18.01 0.89 0.98
N VAL A 81 -18.07 -0.13 0.12
CA VAL A 81 -17.15 -0.37 -1.01
C VAL A 81 -16.97 0.88 -1.88
N LYS A 82 -18.02 1.70 -2.00
CA LYS A 82 -18.03 2.96 -2.75
C LYS A 82 -17.15 4.05 -2.14
N SER A 83 -16.75 3.91 -0.88
CA SER A 83 -15.91 4.87 -0.16
C SER A 83 -14.41 4.66 -0.37
N TYR A 84 -14.00 3.61 -1.08
CA TYR A 84 -12.60 3.34 -1.37
C TYR A 84 -12.14 4.11 -2.62
N PRO A 85 -11.19 5.05 -2.50
CA PRO A 85 -10.73 5.86 -3.62
C PRO A 85 -10.02 4.98 -4.67
N LEU A 86 -10.08 5.40 -5.94
CA LEU A 86 -9.39 4.77 -7.06
C LEU A 86 -8.64 5.84 -7.86
N GLY A 87 -7.45 5.52 -8.36
CA GLY A 87 -6.64 6.45 -9.16
C GLY A 87 -6.11 7.65 -8.38
N ALA A 88 -5.91 7.52 -7.06
CA ALA A 88 -5.53 8.61 -6.18
C ALA A 88 -4.36 8.23 -5.26
N ILE A 89 -3.52 9.20 -4.90
CA ILE A 89 -2.59 9.05 -3.79
C ILE A 89 -3.38 9.17 -2.49
N VAL A 90 -3.26 8.18 -1.63
CA VAL A 90 -4.07 8.07 -0.40
C VAL A 90 -3.25 8.20 0.88
N ALA A 91 -1.93 8.03 0.80
CA ALA A 91 -1.01 8.18 1.92
C ALA A 91 0.41 8.48 1.43
N VAL A 92 1.21 9.03 2.34
CA VAL A 92 2.67 8.99 2.28
C VAL A 92 3.14 8.27 3.54
N CYS A 93 4.01 7.28 3.39
CA CYS A 93 4.54 6.48 4.50
C CYS A 93 6.04 6.22 4.31
N GLU A 94 6.70 5.72 5.34
CA GLU A 94 8.12 5.37 5.27
C GLU A 94 8.29 3.87 5.00
N LEU A 95 9.07 3.54 3.97
CA LEU A 95 9.51 2.16 3.71
C LEU A 95 10.76 1.89 4.54
N THR A 96 10.60 1.18 5.65
CA THR A 96 11.67 0.94 6.63
C THR A 96 12.39 -0.38 6.41
N ASP A 97 11.70 -1.40 5.87
CA ASP A 97 12.33 -2.67 5.52
C ASP A 97 11.70 -3.40 4.32
N CYS A 98 12.46 -4.32 3.73
CA CYS A 98 12.02 -5.22 2.67
C CYS A 98 12.76 -6.54 2.85
N ARG A 99 12.03 -7.59 3.25
CA ARG A 99 12.58 -8.91 3.57
C ARG A 99 12.01 -9.95 2.62
N VAL A 100 12.86 -10.89 2.19
CA VAL A 100 12.38 -12.08 1.48
C VAL A 100 11.53 -12.92 2.45
N MET A 101 10.30 -13.22 2.05
CA MET A 101 9.43 -14.16 2.73
C MET A 101 10.02 -15.56 2.52
N ARG A 102 10.67 -16.07 3.57
CA ARG A 102 11.18 -17.45 3.58
C ARG A 102 10.04 -18.37 3.92
N HIS A 103 9.72 -19.30 3.02
CA HIS A 103 8.89 -20.42 3.37
C HIS A 103 9.74 -21.48 4.07
N SER A 104 9.17 -22.17 5.05
CA SER A 104 9.70 -23.44 5.58
C SER A 104 9.63 -24.58 4.55
N HIS A 105 9.00 -24.35 3.39
CA HIS A 105 8.91 -25.27 2.24
C HIS A 105 9.43 -24.62 0.94
N PRO A 106 10.12 -25.34 0.02
CA PRO A 106 10.99 -24.73 -0.99
C PRO A 106 10.33 -23.99 -2.17
N GLN A 107 9.00 -23.83 -2.25
CA GLN A 107 8.31 -23.51 -3.51
C GLN A 107 7.57 -22.16 -3.57
N ALA A 108 7.81 -21.24 -2.63
CA ALA A 108 7.33 -19.87 -2.78
C ALA A 108 8.38 -18.88 -2.27
N ILE A 109 8.73 -17.91 -3.11
CA ILE A 109 9.60 -16.78 -2.77
C ILE A 109 8.76 -15.52 -2.93
N GLY A 110 8.08 -15.12 -1.86
CA GLY A 110 7.53 -13.77 -1.74
C GLY A 110 8.58 -12.83 -1.12
N THR A 111 8.36 -11.53 -1.18
CA THR A 111 9.07 -10.51 -0.38
C THR A 111 8.02 -9.70 0.36
N GLY A 112 8.19 -9.50 1.66
CA GLY A 112 7.41 -8.57 2.47
C GLY A 112 8.13 -7.23 2.57
N ILE A 113 7.43 -6.13 2.36
CA ILE A 113 7.83 -4.76 2.60
C ILE A 113 7.17 -4.32 3.90
N GLU A 114 7.96 -3.85 4.85
CA GLU A 114 7.49 -3.21 6.07
C GLU A 114 7.34 -1.72 5.79
N ILE A 115 6.16 -1.19 6.12
CA ILE A 115 5.78 0.19 5.92
C ILE A 115 5.25 0.75 7.23
N GLU A 116 5.87 1.83 7.68
CA GLU A 116 5.45 2.58 8.86
C GLU A 116 4.69 3.82 8.38
N ALA A 117 3.42 3.91 8.78
CA ALA A 117 2.47 4.95 8.36
C ALA A 117 2.14 5.91 9.51
#